data_AF-A0A969NEW0-F1
#
_entry.id   AF-A0A969NEW0-F1
#
_cell.length_a   1.000
_cell.length_b   1.000
_cell.length_c   1.000
_cell.angle_alpha   90.00
_cell.angle_beta   90.00
_cell.angle_gamma   90.00
#
_symmetry.space_group_name_H-M   'P 1'
#
loop_
_entity.id
_entity.type
_entity.pdbx_description
1 polymer ?
#
loop_
_entity_poly.entity_id
_entity_poly.type
_entity_poly.pdbx_seq_one_letter_code
_entity_poly.pdbx_strand_id
1 'polypeptide(L)'
;MLDSLTITILLIILTALIGAFSSRVKRDKCLYDFNNDPVTLEKITGKVTTKGILKVESTGLEFIYPIEKINPENNLLQTSFLFYKYEYPQIQALIRFQDELSDDGKKKRERDLKRVYKPSVLRRTRRRTLNIFKTLNDSLKEVGNALLFHFQKGGSGAAIFKSQDKYLKQINQNLVESVGSSYDKLLENT
;
A
#
# COMPACT_ATOMS: atom_id res chain seq x y z
N MET A 1 36.38 13.30 16.79
CA MET A 1 35.83 12.10 16.10
C MET A 1 34.36 12.02 16.50
N LEU A 2 33.45 11.67 15.59
CA LEU A 2 32.07 11.38 16.02
C LEU A 2 32.11 10.10 16.86
N ASP A 3 31.55 10.14 18.06
CA ASP A 3 31.45 8.97 18.92
C ASP A 3 30.58 7.90 18.27
N SER A 4 30.91 6.63 18.50
CA SER A 4 30.18 5.49 17.92
C SER A 4 28.68 5.55 18.21
N LEU A 5 28.28 6.11 19.35
CA LEU A 5 26.87 6.32 19.72
C LEU A 5 26.18 7.39 18.87
N THR A 6 26.90 8.47 18.53
CA THR A 6 26.35 9.53 17.67
C THR A 6 26.13 9.01 16.25
N ILE A 7 27.05 8.18 15.76
CA ILE A 7 26.94 7.56 14.43
C ILE A 7 25.73 6.60 14.38
N THR A 8 25.54 5.75 15.40
CA THR A 8 24.41 4.80 15.42
C THR A 8 23.06 5.51 15.54
N ILE A 9 22.96 6.53 16.40
CA ILE A 9 21.74 7.35 16.54
C ILE A 9 21.41 8.05 15.22
N LEU A 10 22.40 8.66 14.57
CA LEU A 10 22.21 9.33 13.28
C LEU A 10 21.74 8.35 12.20
N LEU A 11 22.28 7.13 12.18
CA LEU A 11 21.92 6.08 11.22
C LEU A 11 20.50 5.53 11.46
N ILE A 12 20.09 5.38 12.72
CA ILE A 12 18.71 5.00 13.08
C ILE A 12 17.73 6.09 12.64
N ILE A 13 18.03 7.35 12.92
CA ILE A 13 17.17 8.48 12.50
C ILE A 13 17.09 8.54 10.97
N LEU A 14 18.22 8.40 10.27
CA LEU A 14 18.26 8.42 8.81
C LEU A 14 17.45 7.27 8.21
N THR A 15 17.60 6.05 8.73
CA THR A 15 16.84 4.87 8.26
C THR A 15 15.35 4.99 8.55
N ALA A 16 14.96 5.53 9.71
CA ALA A 16 13.57 5.81 10.05
C ALA A 16 12.95 6.87 9.12
N LEU A 17 13.67 7.96 8.83
CA LEU A 17 13.22 9.02 7.91
C LEU A 17 13.06 8.49 6.49
N ILE A 18 14.04 7.73 5.98
CA ILE A 18 13.96 7.07 4.67
C ILE A 18 12.78 6.09 4.64
N GLY A 19 12.58 5.31 5.70
CA GLY A 19 11.46 4.37 5.82
C GLY A 19 10.10 5.06 5.81
N ALA A 20 9.94 6.15 6.55
CA ALA A 20 8.71 6.94 6.61
C ALA A 20 8.41 7.62 5.27
N PHE A 21 9.43 8.23 4.65
CA PHE A 21 9.30 8.87 3.33
C PHE A 21 8.96 7.83 2.25
N SER A 22 9.63 6.69 2.24
CA SER A 22 9.34 5.58 1.32
C SER A 22 7.90 5.08 1.50
N SER A 23 7.44 4.92 2.74
CA SER A 23 6.07 4.46 3.03
C SER A 23 5.01 5.49 2.61
N ARG A 24 5.32 6.78 2.65
CA ARG A 24 4.44 7.86 2.19
C ARG A 24 4.31 7.92 0.66
N VAL A 25 5.38 7.61 -0.07
CA VAL A 25 5.42 7.67 -1.54
C VAL A 25 5.01 6.34 -2.18
N LYS A 26 5.04 5.22 -1.44
CA LYS A 26 4.57 3.92 -1.90
C LYS A 26 3.07 3.97 -2.21
N ARG A 27 2.77 4.22 -3.47
CA ARG A 27 1.49 3.88 -4.09
C ARG A 27 1.45 2.36 -4.28
N ASP A 28 0.30 1.76 -4.01
CA ASP A 28 0.11 0.34 -4.35
C ASP A 28 0.30 0.21 -5.85
N LYS A 29 1.30 -0.58 -6.26
CA LYS A 29 1.62 -0.79 -7.67
C LYS A 29 0.46 -1.45 -8.40
N CYS A 30 -0.31 -2.31 -7.72
CA CYS A 30 -1.50 -2.94 -8.27
C CYS A 30 -2.54 -1.89 -8.62
N LEU A 31 -2.90 -1.03 -7.67
CA LEU A 31 -3.87 0.05 -7.90
C LEU A 31 -3.36 1.04 -8.95
N TYR A 32 -2.09 1.45 -8.88
CA TYR A 32 -1.53 2.40 -9.83
C TYR A 32 -1.44 1.86 -11.27
N ASP A 33 -1.48 0.53 -11.48
CA ASP A 33 -1.56 -0.05 -12.82
C ASP A 33 -2.84 0.33 -13.56
N PHE A 34 -3.91 0.63 -12.83
CA PHE A 34 -5.18 1.09 -13.36
C PHE A 34 -5.25 2.61 -13.59
N ASN A 35 -4.18 3.35 -13.25
CA ASN A 35 -4.20 4.80 -13.34
C ASN A 35 -4.30 5.29 -14.80
N ASN A 36 -5.23 6.21 -15.04
CA ASN A 36 -5.66 6.75 -16.33
C ASN A 36 -6.36 5.75 -17.26
N ASP A 37 -6.82 4.61 -16.74
CA ASP A 37 -7.64 3.67 -17.49
C ASP A 37 -9.13 3.77 -17.11
N PRO A 38 -10.05 3.38 -18.00
CA PRO A 38 -11.45 3.20 -17.63
C PRO A 38 -11.60 2.01 -16.70
N VAL A 39 -12.16 2.27 -15.52
CA VAL A 39 -12.35 1.30 -14.45
C VAL A 39 -13.77 1.39 -13.91
N THR A 40 -14.30 0.22 -13.57
CA THR A 40 -15.57 0.06 -12.88
C THR A 40 -15.31 -0.34 -11.43
N LEU A 41 -15.91 0.40 -10.49
CA LEU A 41 -15.90 0.11 -9.07
C LEU A 41 -17.14 -0.69 -8.69
N GLU A 42 -16.91 -1.89 -8.17
CA GLU A 42 -17.91 -2.73 -7.53
C GLU A 42 -17.68 -2.71 -6.02
N LYS A 43 -18.73 -2.37 -5.25
CA LYS A 43 -18.70 -2.44 -3.78
C LYS A 43 -19.18 -3.81 -3.31
N ILE A 44 -18.82 -4.20 -2.09
CA ILE A 44 -19.23 -5.47 -1.44
C ILE A 44 -20.74 -5.70 -1.42
N THR A 45 -21.52 -4.62 -1.54
CA THR A 45 -22.98 -4.69 -1.69
C THR A 45 -23.44 -5.29 -3.04
N GLY A 46 -22.52 -5.69 -3.93
CA GLY A 46 -22.80 -6.28 -5.25
C GLY A 46 -23.35 -5.29 -6.27
N LYS A 47 -23.40 -4.00 -5.94
CA LYS A 47 -23.90 -2.95 -6.83
C LYS A 47 -22.73 -2.26 -7.51
N VAL A 48 -22.71 -2.28 -8.84
CA VAL A 48 -21.83 -1.42 -9.65
C VAL A 48 -22.13 0.03 -9.29
N THR A 49 -21.18 0.66 -8.60
CA THR A 49 -21.42 1.98 -8.02
C THR A 49 -21.02 3.07 -9.02
N THR A 50 -19.88 2.89 -9.68
CA THR A 50 -19.25 3.96 -10.48
C THR A 50 -18.41 3.39 -11.61
N LYS A 51 -18.47 4.01 -12.78
CA LYS A 51 -17.60 3.76 -13.93
C LYS A 51 -17.00 5.09 -14.38
N GLY A 52 -15.69 5.13 -14.57
CA GLY A 52 -14.98 6.35 -14.97
C GLY A 52 -13.50 6.11 -15.23
N ILE A 53 -12.77 7.15 -15.63
CA ILE A 53 -11.32 7.12 -15.74
C ILE A 53 -10.72 7.22 -14.34
N LEU A 54 -9.94 6.22 -13.94
CA LEU A 54 -9.39 6.15 -12.60
C LEU A 54 -8.14 7.02 -12.47
N LYS A 55 -8.12 7.92 -11.49
CA LYS A 55 -6.91 8.55 -10.96
C LYS A 55 -6.60 8.00 -9.58
N VAL A 56 -5.37 7.55 -9.40
CA VAL A 56 -4.89 6.94 -8.16
C VAL A 56 -4.04 7.93 -7.40
N GLU A 57 -4.56 8.40 -6.27
CA GLU A 57 -3.87 9.34 -5.39
C GLU A 57 -3.45 8.69 -4.07
N SER A 58 -2.57 9.37 -3.33
CA SER A 58 -2.11 8.86 -2.03
C SER A 58 -3.21 8.81 -0.97
N THR A 59 -4.28 9.60 -1.13
CA THR A 59 -5.41 9.72 -0.19
C THR A 59 -6.58 8.82 -0.55
N GLY A 60 -6.68 8.37 -1.81
CA GLY A 60 -7.83 7.64 -2.32
C GLY A 60 -7.80 7.44 -3.83
N LEU A 61 -8.95 7.10 -4.38
CA LEU A 61 -9.21 6.95 -5.80
C LEU A 61 -10.16 8.05 -6.26
N GLU A 62 -9.93 8.61 -7.44
CA GLU A 62 -10.86 9.50 -8.11
C GLU A 62 -11.32 8.84 -9.41
N PHE A 63 -12.64 8.81 -9.64
CA PHE A 63 -13.25 8.30 -10.86
C PHE A 63 -13.80 9.50 -11.64
N ILE A 64 -13.14 9.86 -12.73
CA ILE A 64 -13.58 10.96 -13.60
C ILE A 64 -14.64 10.43 -14.57
N TYR A 65 -15.81 11.07 -14.59
CA TYR A 65 -16.87 10.69 -15.51
C TYR A 65 -16.59 11.25 -16.91
N PRO A 66 -16.65 10.43 -17.97
CA PRO A 66 -16.51 10.92 -19.34
C PRO A 66 -17.62 11.89 -19.75
N ILE A 67 -18.81 11.71 -19.16
CA ILE A 67 -20.00 12.53 -19.36
C ILE A 67 -20.48 12.91 -17.96
N GLU A 68 -20.72 14.19 -17.72
CA GLU A 68 -21.21 14.70 -16.44
C GLU A 68 -22.45 13.94 -16.00
N LYS A 69 -22.43 13.45 -14.76
CA LYS A 69 -23.58 12.74 -14.16
C LYS A 69 -24.30 13.65 -13.21
N ILE A 70 -25.63 13.67 -13.29
CA ILE A 70 -26.46 14.31 -12.27
C ILE A 70 -26.43 13.41 -11.04
N ASN A 71 -26.00 13.97 -9.91
CA ASN A 71 -26.04 13.27 -8.64
C ASN A 71 -27.49 13.15 -8.15
N PRO A 72 -28.00 11.92 -7.91
CA PRO A 72 -29.37 11.72 -7.46
C PRO A 72 -29.69 12.35 -6.09
N GLU A 73 -28.69 12.60 -5.24
CA GLU A 73 -28.93 13.13 -3.89
C GLU A 73 -29.11 14.65 -3.85
N ASN A 74 -28.38 15.39 -4.68
CA ASN A 74 -28.37 16.86 -4.64
C ASN A 74 -28.68 17.51 -6.00
N ASN A 75 -28.98 16.72 -7.03
CA ASN A 75 -29.35 17.14 -8.38
C ASN A 75 -28.29 18.04 -9.06
N LEU A 76 -27.02 17.97 -8.62
CA LEU A 76 -25.90 18.72 -9.19
C LEU A 76 -25.12 17.88 -10.20
N LEU A 77 -24.55 18.55 -11.20
CA LEU A 77 -23.60 17.94 -12.13
C LEU A 77 -22.31 17.56 -11.40
N GLN A 78 -21.98 16.28 -11.41
CA GLN A 78 -20.73 15.74 -10.91
C GLN A 78 -19.83 15.33 -12.07
N THR A 79 -18.61 15.85 -12.04
CA THR A 79 -17.54 15.56 -13.00
C THR A 79 -16.67 14.39 -12.54
N SER A 80 -16.56 14.16 -11.23
CA SER A 80 -15.82 13.04 -10.66
C SER A 80 -16.44 12.52 -9.36
N PHE A 81 -16.04 11.30 -8.99
CA PHE A 81 -16.40 10.64 -7.75
C PHE A 81 -15.14 10.28 -6.97
N LEU A 82 -15.09 10.69 -5.70
CA LEU A 82 -13.97 10.44 -4.80
C LEU A 82 -14.26 9.23 -3.92
N PHE A 83 -13.27 8.37 -3.78
CA PHE A 83 -13.34 7.16 -2.97
C PHE A 83 -12.11 7.07 -2.07
N TYR A 84 -12.28 7.35 -0.78
CA TYR A 84 -11.18 7.53 0.14
C TYR A 84 -10.59 6.19 0.62
N LYS A 85 -9.34 6.22 1.09
CA LYS A 85 -8.65 5.03 1.60
C LYS A 85 -9.38 4.28 2.71
N TYR A 86 -10.04 5.00 3.62
CA TYR A 86 -10.81 4.35 4.70
C TYR A 86 -12.03 3.59 4.16
N GLU A 87 -12.47 3.87 2.93
CA GLU A 87 -13.57 3.18 2.25
C GLU A 87 -13.09 1.96 1.45
N TYR A 88 -11.76 1.74 1.30
CA TYR A 88 -11.21 0.60 0.56
C TYR A 88 -11.73 -0.76 1.03
N PRO A 89 -12.00 -1.00 2.33
CA PRO A 89 -12.63 -2.24 2.77
C PRO A 89 -14.02 -2.49 2.16
N GLN A 90 -14.66 -1.50 1.54
CA GLN A 90 -15.93 -1.64 0.84
C GLN A 90 -15.75 -2.04 -0.63
N ILE A 91 -14.52 -2.06 -1.17
CA ILE A 91 -14.25 -2.45 -2.55
C ILE A 91 -14.37 -3.97 -2.66
N GLN A 92 -15.26 -4.44 -3.51
CA GLN A 92 -15.30 -5.84 -3.93
C GLN A 92 -14.34 -6.07 -5.10
N ALA A 93 -14.42 -5.23 -6.13
CA ALA A 93 -13.58 -5.33 -7.30
C ALA A 93 -13.36 -3.98 -7.99
N LEU A 94 -12.16 -3.81 -8.55
CA LEU A 94 -11.85 -2.80 -9.55
C LEU A 94 -11.66 -3.51 -10.89
N ILE A 95 -12.60 -3.29 -11.81
CA ILE A 95 -12.67 -4.03 -13.07
C ILE A 95 -12.26 -3.11 -14.22
N ARG A 96 -11.27 -3.54 -15.00
CA ARG A 96 -10.82 -2.89 -16.23
C ARG A 96 -11.11 -3.80 -17.41
N PHE A 97 -12.03 -3.39 -18.27
CA PHE A 97 -12.37 -4.14 -19.48
C PHE A 97 -11.36 -3.83 -20.60
N GLN A 98 -10.88 -4.88 -21.28
CA GLN A 98 -9.87 -4.74 -22.34
C GLN A 98 -10.40 -3.90 -23.52
N ASP A 99 -11.70 -4.01 -23.81
CA ASP A 99 -12.32 -3.38 -24.97
C ASP A 99 -12.47 -1.87 -24.79
N GLU A 100 -12.55 -1.41 -23.55
CA GLU A 100 -12.73 -0.01 -23.16
C GLU A 100 -11.42 0.76 -23.09
N LEU A 101 -10.27 0.07 -23.07
CA LEU A 101 -8.96 0.71 -23.05
C LEU A 101 -8.72 1.53 -24.32
N SER A 102 -8.05 2.67 -24.15
CA SER A 102 -7.47 3.42 -25.27
C SER A 102 -6.43 2.56 -26.00
N ASP A 103 -6.13 2.90 -27.26
CA ASP A 103 -5.12 2.16 -28.05
C ASP A 103 -3.74 2.17 -27.38
N ASP A 104 -3.38 3.26 -26.73
CA ASP A 104 -2.15 3.36 -25.95
C ASP A 104 -2.19 2.50 -24.69
N GLY A 105 -3.36 2.44 -24.01
CA GLY A 105 -3.60 1.54 -22.89
C GLY A 105 -3.45 0.08 -23.29
N LYS A 106 -4.02 -0.32 -24.44
CA LYS A 106 -3.88 -1.66 -25.03
C LYS A 106 -2.43 -2.00 -25.33
N LYS A 107 -1.67 -1.10 -25.98
CA LYS A 107 -0.23 -1.28 -26.26
C LYS A 107 0.61 -1.38 -24.99
N LYS A 108 0.33 -0.56 -23.97
CA LYS A 108 1.02 -0.61 -22.68
C LYS A 108 0.77 -1.96 -22.00
N ARG A 109 -0.48 -2.40 -21.96
CA ARG A 109 -0.88 -3.68 -21.38
C ARG A 109 -0.24 -4.87 -22.11
N GLU A 110 -0.20 -4.86 -23.43
CA GLU A 110 0.45 -5.92 -24.21
C GLU A 110 1.96 -6.00 -23.90
N ARG A 111 2.64 -4.85 -23.81
CA ARG A 111 4.06 -4.79 -23.41
C ARG A 111 4.25 -5.37 -22.01
N ASP A 112 3.38 -5.05 -21.07
CA ASP A 112 3.47 -5.56 -19.71
C ASP A 112 3.16 -7.06 -19.63
N LEU A 113 2.17 -7.55 -20.36
CA LEU A 113 1.89 -8.98 -20.50
C LEU A 113 3.08 -9.74 -21.08
N LYS A 114 3.71 -9.24 -22.15
CA LYS A 114 4.93 -9.86 -22.71
C LYS A 114 6.07 -9.92 -21.69
N ARG A 115 6.27 -8.85 -20.91
CA ARG A 115 7.30 -8.79 -19.85
C ARG A 115 7.02 -9.70 -18.66
N VAL A 116 5.75 -9.98 -18.36
CA VAL A 116 5.33 -10.87 -17.27
C VAL A 116 5.41 -12.32 -17.73
N TYR A 117 4.97 -12.63 -18.95
CA TYR A 117 4.95 -13.99 -19.49
C TYR A 117 6.35 -14.50 -19.84
N LYS A 118 7.24 -13.63 -20.33
CA LYS A 118 8.64 -13.95 -20.64
C LYS A 118 9.60 -13.00 -19.90
N PRO A 119 9.75 -13.12 -18.58
CA PRO A 119 10.62 -12.24 -17.80
C PRO A 119 12.09 -12.55 -18.08
N SER A 120 12.92 -11.51 -18.16
CA SER A 120 14.37 -11.69 -18.27
C SER A 120 14.97 -12.22 -16.95
N VAL A 121 16.12 -12.90 -17.03
CA VAL A 121 16.84 -13.44 -15.87
C VAL A 121 17.13 -12.36 -14.82
N LEU A 122 17.56 -11.17 -15.25
CA LEU A 122 17.80 -10.01 -14.37
C LEU A 122 16.53 -9.53 -13.66
N ARG A 123 15.37 -9.59 -14.33
CA ARG A 123 14.09 -9.21 -13.71
C ARG A 123 13.68 -10.22 -12.66
N ARG A 124 13.92 -11.52 -12.89
CA ARG A 124 13.70 -12.59 -11.91
C ARG A 124 14.60 -12.43 -10.68
N THR A 125 15.91 -12.20 -10.88
CA THR A 125 16.85 -12.03 -9.76
C THR A 125 16.52 -10.79 -8.93
N ARG A 126 16.24 -9.64 -9.57
CA ARG A 126 15.85 -8.41 -8.85
C ARG A 126 14.60 -8.61 -7.98
N ARG A 127 13.59 -9.35 -8.48
CA ARG A 127 12.38 -9.64 -7.68
C ARG A 127 12.72 -10.48 -6.45
N ARG A 128 13.56 -11.51 -6.59
CA ARG A 128 14.04 -12.32 -5.47
C ARG A 128 14.78 -11.47 -4.44
N THR A 129 15.71 -10.61 -4.87
CA THR A 129 16.46 -9.74 -3.98
C THR A 129 15.54 -8.78 -3.22
N LEU A 130 14.57 -8.16 -3.90
CA LEU A 130 13.59 -7.27 -3.26
C LEU A 130 12.69 -8.02 -2.26
N ASN A 131 12.31 -9.26 -2.55
CA ASN A 131 11.55 -10.09 -1.62
C ASN A 131 12.38 -10.43 -0.37
N ILE A 132 13.65 -10.81 -0.54
CA ILE A 132 14.56 -11.07 0.59
C ILE A 132 14.68 -9.83 1.48
N PHE A 133 14.89 -8.64 0.89
CA PHE A 133 14.94 -7.39 1.66
C PHE A 133 13.64 -7.08 2.41
N LYS A 134 12.48 -7.38 1.83
CA LYS A 134 11.19 -7.24 2.52
C LYS A 134 11.09 -8.18 3.71
N THR A 135 11.40 -9.47 3.53
CA THR A 135 11.40 -10.47 4.60
C THR A 135 12.37 -10.07 5.72
N LEU A 136 13.57 -9.62 5.39
CA LEU A 136 14.54 -9.13 6.38
C LEU A 136 13.99 -7.92 7.16
N ASN A 137 13.36 -6.97 6.48
CA ASN A 137 12.76 -5.81 7.15
C ASN A 137 11.60 -6.23 8.07
N ASP A 138 10.80 -7.21 7.66
CA ASP A 138 9.71 -7.74 8.48
C ASP A 138 10.25 -8.49 9.72
N SER A 139 11.26 -9.34 9.56
CA SER A 139 11.93 -10.01 10.68
C SER A 139 12.65 -9.02 11.61
N LEU A 140 13.26 -7.94 11.08
CA LEU A 140 13.87 -6.90 11.91
C LEU A 140 12.85 -6.12 12.73
N LYS A 141 11.64 -5.86 12.19
CA LYS A 141 10.53 -5.29 12.96
C LYS A 141 10.05 -6.23 14.05
N GLU A 142 9.97 -7.53 13.76
CA GLU A 142 9.58 -8.55 14.73
C GLU A 142 10.59 -8.65 15.88
N VAL A 143 11.89 -8.69 15.58
CA VAL A 143 12.97 -8.67 16.58
C VAL A 143 13.00 -7.35 17.35
N GLY A 144 12.79 -6.21 16.67
CA GLY A 144 12.67 -4.91 17.32
C GLY A 144 11.51 -4.86 18.32
N ASN A 145 10.36 -5.42 17.96
CA ASN A 145 9.21 -5.56 18.87
C ASN A 145 9.56 -6.48 20.05
N ALA A 146 10.20 -7.64 19.81
CA ALA A 146 10.60 -8.57 20.86
C ALA A 146 11.63 -7.94 21.84
N LEU A 147 12.57 -7.14 21.34
CA LEU A 147 13.51 -6.39 22.16
C LEU A 147 12.81 -5.30 22.98
N LEU A 148 11.86 -4.56 22.39
CA LEU A 148 11.01 -3.63 23.14
C LEU A 148 10.26 -4.35 24.26
N PHE A 149 9.69 -5.53 24.01
CA PHE A 149 9.04 -6.36 25.04
C PHE A 149 9.99 -6.81 26.16
N HIS A 150 11.25 -7.13 25.83
CA HIS A 150 12.27 -7.49 26.83
C HIS A 150 12.73 -6.28 27.67
N PHE A 151 12.95 -5.12 27.05
CA PHE A 151 13.24 -3.88 27.76
C PHE A 151 12.07 -3.44 28.65
N GLN A 152 10.82 -3.69 28.23
CA GLN A 152 9.60 -3.46 29.01
C GLN A 152 9.47 -4.36 30.25
N LYS A 153 10.01 -5.58 30.21
CA LYS A 153 9.94 -6.54 31.35
C LYS A 153 11.16 -6.51 32.27
N GLY A 154 12.32 -6.02 31.82
CA GLY A 154 13.59 -6.14 32.57
C GLY A 154 14.22 -4.84 33.09
N GLY A 155 13.76 -3.66 32.68
CA GLY A 155 14.39 -2.38 33.05
C GLY A 155 13.60 -1.53 34.06
N SER A 156 14.31 -0.71 34.84
CA SER A 156 13.83 0.17 35.92
C SER A 156 12.77 1.24 35.53
N GLY A 157 12.27 1.24 34.29
CA GLY A 157 11.18 2.08 33.79
C GLY A 157 9.78 1.43 33.84
N ALA A 158 9.67 0.17 34.27
CA ALA A 158 8.42 -0.60 34.30
C ALA A 158 7.28 0.02 35.15
N ALA A 159 7.59 0.93 36.07
CA ALA A 159 6.60 1.59 36.91
C ALA A 159 5.92 2.80 36.23
N ILE A 160 6.59 3.47 35.28
CA ILE A 160 6.09 4.69 34.62
C ILE A 160 5.05 4.36 33.53
N PHE A 161 5.05 3.14 33.00
CA PHE A 161 4.22 2.73 31.86
C PHE A 161 2.87 2.07 32.21
N LYS A 162 2.61 1.71 33.47
CA LYS A 162 1.34 1.07 33.88
C LYS A 162 0.09 1.96 33.72
N SER A 163 0.26 3.27 33.52
CA SER A 163 -0.85 4.21 33.33
C SER A 163 -1.32 4.35 31.87
N GLN A 164 -0.64 3.72 30.90
CA GLN A 164 -0.92 3.87 29.47
C GLN A 164 -1.43 2.60 28.77
N ASP A 165 -1.85 1.57 29.51
CA ASP A 165 -2.27 0.27 28.96
C ASP A 165 -3.35 0.35 27.86
N LYS A 166 -4.26 1.33 27.93
CA LYS A 166 -5.31 1.52 26.91
C LYS A 166 -4.78 2.11 25.60
N TYR A 167 -3.88 3.10 25.69
CA TYR A 167 -3.19 3.69 24.53
C TYR A 167 -2.27 2.66 23.86
N LEU A 168 -1.63 1.81 24.67
CA LEU A 168 -0.76 0.74 24.23
C LEU A 168 -1.53 -0.42 23.55
N LYS A 169 -2.74 -0.77 24.03
CA LYS A 169 -3.61 -1.74 23.32
C LYS A 169 -4.00 -1.24 21.93
N GLN A 170 -4.28 0.04 21.78
CA GLN A 170 -4.66 0.64 20.50
C GLN A 170 -3.47 0.69 19.53
N ILE A 171 -2.26 0.95 20.03
CA ILE A 171 -1.01 0.82 19.27
C ILE A 171 -0.80 -0.63 18.84
N ASN A 172 -0.95 -1.61 19.74
CA ASN A 172 -0.79 -3.03 19.42
C ASN A 172 -1.81 -3.51 18.37
N GLN A 173 -3.08 -3.10 18.46
CA GLN A 173 -4.12 -3.47 17.48
C GLN A 173 -3.82 -2.89 16.09
N ASN A 174 -3.51 -1.60 16.01
CA ASN A 174 -3.18 -0.94 14.74
C ASN A 174 -1.86 -1.45 14.13
N LEU A 175 -0.91 -1.88 14.97
CA LEU A 175 0.35 -2.47 14.50
C LEU A 175 0.17 -3.90 14.01
N VAL A 176 -0.61 -4.74 14.70
CA VAL A 176 -0.89 -6.12 14.26
C VAL A 176 -1.66 -6.13 12.94
N GLU A 177 -2.61 -5.21 12.73
CA GLU A 177 -3.28 -5.02 11.43
C GLU A 177 -2.33 -4.55 10.31
N SER A 178 -1.20 -3.91 10.67
CA SER A 178 -0.15 -3.51 9.72
C SER A 178 0.85 -4.63 9.37
N VAL A 179 0.82 -5.76 10.08
CA VAL A 179 1.62 -6.97 9.80
C VAL A 179 0.86 -7.87 8.83
N GLY A 180 0.44 -7.32 7.69
CA GLY A 180 0.19 -8.13 6.51
C GLY A 180 1.55 -8.56 5.95
N SER A 181 1.84 -9.86 5.96
CA SER A 181 3.04 -10.43 5.31
C SER A 181 3.24 -9.79 3.93
N SER A 182 4.28 -8.97 3.76
CA SER A 182 4.64 -8.38 2.46
C SER A 182 5.31 -9.38 1.52
N TYR A 183 5.51 -10.61 2.01
CA TYR A 183 6.00 -11.75 1.27
C TYR A 183 4.85 -12.41 0.49
N ASP A 184 4.96 -12.35 -0.84
CA ASP A 184 3.99 -12.93 -1.76
C ASP A 184 4.63 -14.15 -2.47
N LYS A 185 4.37 -15.34 -1.90
CA LYS A 185 4.84 -16.64 -2.42
C LYS A 185 4.41 -16.89 -3.86
N LEU A 186 3.24 -16.38 -4.28
CA LEU A 186 2.68 -16.65 -5.61
C LEU A 186 3.52 -16.02 -6.72
N LEU A 187 4.15 -14.87 -6.41
CA LEU A 187 4.99 -14.14 -7.35
C LEU A 187 6.35 -14.80 -7.63
N GLU A 188 6.75 -15.81 -6.84
CA GLU A 188 8.04 -16.50 -6.95
C GLU A 188 7.99 -17.75 -7.84
N ASN A 189 6.81 -18.31 -8.10
CA ASN A 189 6.62 -19.55 -8.87
C ASN A 189 6.32 -19.32 -10.37
N THR A 190 6.68 -18.16 -10.94
CA THR A 190 6.52 -17.80 -12.37
C THR A 190 7.84 -17.33 -13.00
#